data_AF-A0A6I3XN00-F1
#
_entry.id   AF-A0A6I3XN00-F1
#
_cell.length_a   1.000
_cell.length_b   1.000
_cell.length_c   1.000
_cell.angle_alpha   90.00
_cell.angle_beta   90.00
_cell.angle_gamma   90.00
#
_symmetry.space_group_name_H-M   'P 1'
#
loop_
_entity.id
_entity.type
_entity.pdbx_description
1 polymer ?
#
loop_
_entity_poly.entity_id
_entity_poly.type
_entity_poly.pdbx_seq_one_letter_code
_entity_poly.pdbx_strand_id
1 'polypeptide(L)'
;MMKADELERFGACLRTRLSDQAGRLFDFRLELMEREIAEGWRCMYAQAVLFRKLLPEPLINEQGRAYELEQLRQEIWRPFGQWESGYRSALLCDWYEHPERRAGYRNYLDVGSFDSPSGDPPDPLDRTAYDVLTRRIEADNAHWWYETMTNARDWFVDESFRCTLTPLFLGLPVEDAPPDPALRGEHPGRYWRAVHRSRYRLVFDAADYPAFTKPDWNLRLMAAMAPDFPYDPALSKPSRLAFVQEGDGPLAWALLIDKTDRSPDYRYPPQLILVDRARKNKLKDEHILFANPVKPRFFTHGKGPRSLETELLFHLPRSRRLIEFFEPFVTEALAAAQNPEDQFAR
;
A
#
# COMPACT_ATOMS: atom_id res chain seq x y z
N MET A 1 -16.38 -25.07 12.45
CA MET A 1 -15.79 -23.95 13.20
C MET A 1 -14.45 -24.43 13.71
N MET A 2 -13.36 -23.75 13.36
CA MET A 2 -12.04 -24.10 13.88
C MET A 2 -11.97 -23.79 15.38
N LYS A 3 -11.26 -24.63 16.14
CA LYS A 3 -10.98 -24.35 17.55
C LYS A 3 -9.94 -23.24 17.68
N ALA A 4 -9.89 -22.57 18.83
CA ALA A 4 -8.93 -21.50 19.09
C ALA A 4 -7.47 -21.96 18.84
N ASP A 5 -7.09 -23.13 19.36
CA ASP A 5 -5.76 -23.72 19.17
C ASP A 5 -5.45 -24.01 17.69
N GLU A 6 -6.46 -24.39 16.90
CA GLU A 6 -6.29 -24.64 15.46
C GLU A 6 -6.05 -23.33 14.70
N LEU A 7 -6.74 -22.24 15.08
CA LEU A 7 -6.54 -20.90 14.50
C LEU A 7 -5.16 -20.34 14.84
N GLU A 8 -4.70 -20.55 16.07
CA GLU A 8 -3.36 -20.13 16.51
C GLU A 8 -2.27 -20.90 15.73
N ARG A 9 -2.38 -22.23 15.65
CA ARG A 9 -1.46 -23.07 14.85
C ARG A 9 -1.48 -22.68 13.37
N PHE A 10 -2.65 -22.43 12.80
CA PHE A 10 -2.81 -21.95 11.43
C PHE A 10 -2.04 -20.65 11.20
N GLY A 11 -2.29 -19.63 12.04
CA GLY A 11 -1.64 -18.33 11.91
C GLY A 11 -0.13 -18.41 12.09
N ALA A 12 0.36 -19.23 13.01
CA ALA A 12 1.79 -19.50 13.17
C ALA A 12 2.39 -20.18 11.93
N CYS A 13 1.76 -21.24 11.43
CA CYS A 13 2.23 -21.98 10.25
C CYS A 13 2.27 -21.10 9.00
N LEU A 14 1.22 -20.31 8.77
CA LEU A 14 1.15 -19.38 7.63
C LEU A 14 2.29 -18.35 7.70
N ARG A 15 2.50 -17.72 8.85
CA ARG A 15 3.58 -16.74 9.05
C ARG A 15 4.96 -17.34 8.84
N THR A 16 5.21 -18.53 9.37
CA THR A 16 6.47 -19.25 9.16
C THR A 16 6.70 -19.51 7.67
N ARG A 17 5.73 -20.10 6.95
CA ARG A 17 5.87 -20.40 5.53
C ARG A 17 6.13 -19.15 4.68
N LEU A 18 5.39 -18.07 4.94
CA LEU A 18 5.60 -16.80 4.24
C LEU A 18 6.96 -16.17 4.57
N SER A 19 7.40 -16.27 5.82
CA SER A 19 8.71 -15.76 6.27
C SER A 19 9.87 -16.53 5.63
N ASP A 20 9.74 -17.85 5.52
CA ASP A 20 10.73 -18.72 4.86
C ASP A 20 10.78 -18.45 3.35
N GLN A 21 9.64 -18.13 2.74
CA GLN A 21 9.53 -17.76 1.32
C GLN A 21 9.48 -16.25 1.07
N ALA A 22 10.03 -15.43 1.99
CA ALA A 22 10.04 -13.97 1.84
C ALA A 22 10.63 -13.51 0.51
N GLY A 23 11.64 -14.23 -0.02
CA GLY A 23 12.21 -13.97 -1.35
C GLY A 23 11.18 -14.02 -2.47
N ARG A 24 10.35 -15.07 -2.50
CA ARG A 24 9.28 -15.23 -3.49
C ARG A 24 8.20 -14.15 -3.35
N LEU A 25 7.89 -13.75 -2.13
CA LEU A 25 6.93 -12.68 -1.87
C LEU A 25 7.46 -11.30 -2.31
N PHE A 26 8.76 -11.04 -2.12
CA PHE A 26 9.41 -9.84 -2.61
C PHE A 26 9.44 -9.79 -4.14
N ASP A 27 9.81 -10.89 -4.79
CA ASP A 27 9.84 -10.96 -6.25
C ASP A 27 8.42 -10.76 -6.83
N PHE A 28 7.40 -11.35 -6.20
CA PHE A 28 5.99 -11.13 -6.56
C PHE A 28 5.55 -9.67 -6.35
N ARG A 29 6.00 -9.00 -5.28
CA ARG A 29 5.71 -7.56 -5.05
C ARG A 29 6.23 -6.70 -6.21
N LEU A 30 7.44 -6.97 -6.70
CA LEU A 30 8.02 -6.25 -7.83
C LEU A 30 7.26 -6.56 -9.13
N GLU A 31 6.97 -7.83 -9.41
CA GLU A 31 6.18 -8.24 -10.59
C GLU A 31 4.80 -7.56 -10.61
N LEU A 32 4.13 -7.54 -9.46
CA LEU A 32 2.82 -6.93 -9.31
C LEU A 32 2.85 -5.42 -9.65
N MET A 33 3.86 -4.71 -9.13
CA MET A 33 4.09 -3.30 -9.46
C MET A 33 4.32 -3.09 -10.96
N GLU A 34 5.19 -3.88 -11.60
CA GLU A 34 5.46 -3.76 -13.04
C GLU A 34 4.19 -3.96 -13.87
N ARG A 35 3.40 -4.97 -13.49
CA ARG A 35 2.15 -5.27 -14.15
C ARG A 35 1.14 -4.14 -13.99
N GLU A 36 0.98 -3.60 -12.79
CA GLU A 36 0.05 -2.50 -12.53
C GLU A 36 0.45 -1.22 -13.28
N ILE A 37 1.75 -0.92 -13.36
CA ILE A 37 2.29 0.15 -14.22
C ILE A 37 1.91 -0.09 -15.69
N ALA A 38 2.09 -1.31 -16.20
CA ALA A 38 1.75 -1.66 -17.58
C ALA A 38 0.23 -1.61 -17.86
N GLU A 39 -0.61 -1.86 -16.86
CA GLU A 39 -2.09 -1.76 -16.93
C GLU A 39 -2.60 -0.30 -16.90
N GLY A 40 -1.69 0.67 -16.72
CA GLY A 40 -1.94 2.11 -16.75
C GLY A 40 -1.88 2.79 -15.40
N TRP A 41 -1.71 2.05 -14.29
CA TRP A 41 -1.74 2.61 -12.92
C TRP A 41 -0.45 3.35 -12.51
N ARG A 42 0.21 4.02 -13.45
CA ARG A 42 1.44 4.80 -13.24
C ARG A 42 1.27 5.90 -12.19
N CYS A 43 0.06 6.43 -12.01
CA CYS A 43 -0.24 7.39 -10.95
C CYS A 43 0.08 6.85 -9.54
N MET A 44 -0.12 5.54 -9.30
CA MET A 44 0.19 4.87 -8.03
C MET A 44 1.69 4.60 -7.85
N TYR A 45 2.50 4.79 -8.89
CA TYR A 45 3.92 4.44 -8.94
C TYR A 45 4.78 5.56 -9.53
N ALA A 46 4.33 6.82 -9.44
CA ALA A 46 4.95 7.92 -10.16
C ALA A 46 6.43 8.12 -9.80
N GLN A 47 6.78 7.94 -8.53
CA GLN A 47 8.16 7.98 -8.04
C GLN A 47 9.00 6.84 -8.63
N ALA A 48 8.51 5.61 -8.60
CA ALA A 48 9.20 4.46 -9.22
C ALA A 48 9.42 4.68 -10.72
N VAL A 49 8.41 5.21 -11.44
CA VAL A 49 8.50 5.55 -12.86
C VAL A 49 9.55 6.63 -13.12
N LEU A 50 9.63 7.66 -12.28
CA LEU A 50 10.63 8.71 -12.42
C LEU A 50 12.04 8.20 -12.10
N PHE A 51 12.19 7.46 -11.00
CA PHE A 51 13.50 6.99 -10.55
C PHE A 51 14.15 6.01 -11.52
N ARG A 52 13.39 5.17 -12.22
CA ARG A 52 13.92 4.35 -13.33
C ARG A 52 14.54 5.18 -14.45
N LYS A 53 14.08 6.42 -14.64
CA LYS A 53 14.63 7.32 -15.68
C LYS A 53 15.85 8.08 -15.20
N LEU A 54 15.91 8.43 -13.91
CA LEU A 54 16.90 9.36 -13.36
C LEU A 54 18.05 8.67 -12.61
N LEU A 55 17.84 7.46 -12.08
CA LEU A 55 18.77 6.78 -11.20
C LEU A 55 19.42 5.58 -11.89
N PRO A 56 20.66 5.22 -11.51
CA PRO A 56 21.38 4.13 -12.14
C PRO A 56 20.85 2.78 -11.64
N GLU A 57 20.70 1.82 -12.57
CA GLU A 57 20.35 0.45 -12.24
C GLU A 57 21.48 -0.31 -11.49
N PRO A 58 21.15 -1.39 -10.76
CA PRO A 58 19.80 -1.77 -10.34
C PRO A 58 19.23 -0.82 -9.27
N LEU A 59 17.96 -0.41 -9.36
CA LEU A 59 17.34 0.46 -8.35
C LEU A 59 17.36 -0.11 -6.92
N ILE A 60 17.36 -1.43 -6.81
CA ILE A 60 17.58 -2.18 -5.56
C ILE A 60 18.78 -3.09 -5.79
N ASN A 61 19.84 -2.93 -5.01
CA ASN A 61 20.98 -3.85 -5.06
C ASN A 61 20.81 -5.04 -4.10
N GLU A 62 21.80 -5.93 -4.04
CA GLU A 62 21.73 -7.14 -3.19
C GLU A 62 21.50 -6.82 -1.70
N GLN A 63 22.18 -5.79 -1.17
CA GLN A 63 21.97 -5.34 0.21
C GLN A 63 20.58 -4.73 0.40
N GLY A 64 20.10 -3.93 -0.55
CA GLY A 64 18.74 -3.39 -0.56
C GLY A 64 17.69 -4.49 -0.53
N ARG A 65 17.88 -5.53 -1.36
CA ARG A 65 17.03 -6.72 -1.36
C ARG A 65 17.07 -7.42 -0.01
N ALA A 66 18.26 -7.68 0.54
CA ALA A 66 18.40 -8.34 1.83
C ALA A 66 17.64 -7.59 2.95
N TYR A 67 17.76 -6.27 3.00
CA TYR A 67 17.01 -5.43 3.92
C TYR A 67 15.49 -5.55 3.73
N GLU A 68 14.99 -5.44 2.50
CA GLU A 68 13.57 -5.57 2.19
C GLU A 68 13.00 -6.94 2.59
N LEU A 69 13.79 -8.00 2.46
CA LEU A 69 13.38 -9.33 2.93
C LEU A 69 13.21 -9.37 4.45
N GLU A 70 14.11 -8.73 5.20
CA GLU A 70 13.98 -8.64 6.67
C GLU A 70 12.80 -7.77 7.09
N GLN A 71 12.58 -6.63 6.43
CA GLN A 71 11.41 -5.79 6.64
C GLN A 71 10.11 -6.55 6.36
N LEU A 72 10.08 -7.33 5.27
CA LEU A 72 8.94 -8.15 4.92
C LEU A 72 8.67 -9.23 5.97
N ARG A 73 9.71 -9.88 6.50
CA ARG A 73 9.57 -10.83 7.62
C ARG A 73 9.06 -10.13 8.88
N GLN A 74 9.58 -8.95 9.21
CA GLN A 74 9.06 -8.16 10.32
C GLN A 74 7.56 -7.87 10.14
N GLU A 75 7.12 -7.47 8.95
CA GLU A 75 5.70 -7.20 8.68
C GLU A 75 4.85 -8.48 8.75
N ILE A 76 5.32 -9.61 8.22
CA ILE A 76 4.63 -10.91 8.32
C ILE A 76 4.36 -11.29 9.78
N TRP A 77 5.34 -11.06 10.66
CA TRP A 77 5.26 -11.39 12.08
C TRP A 77 4.67 -10.27 12.95
N ARG A 78 4.39 -9.09 12.39
CA ARG A 78 3.79 -7.98 13.12
C ARG A 78 2.31 -8.27 13.37
N PRO A 79 1.85 -8.27 14.64
CA PRO A 79 0.42 -8.39 14.92
C PRO A 79 -0.35 -7.21 14.31
N PHE A 80 -1.56 -7.46 13.83
CA PHE A 80 -2.37 -6.41 13.22
C PHE A 80 -2.64 -5.26 14.22
N GLY A 81 -2.50 -4.01 13.77
CA GLY A 81 -2.70 -2.83 14.59
C GLY A 81 -1.57 -2.50 15.58
N GLN A 82 -0.50 -3.30 15.61
CA GLN A 82 0.69 -3.02 16.44
C GLN A 82 1.80 -2.37 15.61
N TRP A 83 2.66 -1.60 16.28
CA TRP A 83 3.82 -0.96 15.66
C TRP A 83 5.03 -1.90 15.61
N GLU A 84 5.19 -2.72 16.65
CA GLU A 84 6.36 -3.58 16.81
C GLU A 84 6.11 -5.00 16.28
N SER A 85 7.16 -5.60 15.73
CA SER A 85 7.16 -7.00 15.33
C SER A 85 7.85 -7.86 16.39
N GLY A 86 7.34 -9.06 16.63
CA GLY A 86 8.03 -10.06 17.45
C GLY A 86 9.24 -10.69 16.76
N TYR A 87 9.40 -10.50 15.46
CA TYR A 87 10.51 -11.05 14.68
C TYR A 87 11.79 -10.25 14.87
N ARG A 88 12.85 -10.92 15.31
CA ARG A 88 14.20 -10.35 15.45
C ARG A 88 15.06 -10.78 14.27
N SER A 89 15.42 -9.80 13.44
CA SER A 89 16.31 -10.04 12.30
C SER A 89 17.77 -10.06 12.74
N ALA A 90 18.45 -11.20 12.53
CA ALA A 90 19.88 -11.31 12.78
C ALA A 90 20.68 -10.34 11.90
N LEU A 91 20.25 -10.14 10.64
CA LEU A 91 20.89 -9.20 9.72
C LEU A 91 20.75 -7.76 10.20
N LEU A 92 19.55 -7.33 10.62
CA LEU A 92 19.35 -5.95 11.09
C LEU A 92 20.05 -5.71 12.43
N CYS A 93 20.10 -6.70 13.33
CA CYS A 93 20.90 -6.63 14.55
C CYS A 93 22.40 -6.49 14.23
N ASP A 94 22.93 -7.33 13.34
CA ASP A 94 24.32 -7.28 12.90
C ASP A 94 24.65 -5.93 12.26
N TRP A 95 23.79 -5.41 11.39
CA TRP A 95 23.96 -4.09 10.79
C TRP A 95 23.92 -2.97 11.82
N TYR A 96 23.03 -3.06 12.81
CA TYR A 96 22.96 -2.09 13.90
C TYR A 96 24.30 -2.02 14.66
N GLU A 97 24.88 -3.18 14.99
CA GLU A 97 26.17 -3.31 15.67
C GLU A 97 27.38 -2.96 14.79
N HIS A 98 27.27 -3.17 13.49
CA HIS A 98 28.33 -2.98 12.49
C HIS A 98 27.89 -2.06 11.33
N PRO A 99 27.81 -0.73 11.54
CA PRO A 99 27.32 0.22 10.53
C PRO A 99 28.08 0.20 9.20
N GLU A 100 29.36 -0.17 9.22
CA GLU A 100 30.20 -0.31 8.04
C GLU A 100 29.72 -1.39 7.06
N ARG A 101 29.00 -2.41 7.54
CA ARG A 101 28.43 -3.50 6.69
C ARG A 101 27.29 -3.02 5.80
N ARG A 102 26.79 -1.82 6.07
CA ARG A 102 25.75 -1.14 5.30
C ARG A 102 26.35 -0.27 4.19
N ALA A 103 27.69 -0.25 4.07
CA ALA A 103 28.37 0.42 2.98
C ALA A 103 27.93 -0.19 1.65
N GLY A 104 27.24 0.63 0.85
CA GLY A 104 26.69 0.22 -0.44
C GLY A 104 25.19 -0.07 -0.43
N TYR A 105 24.48 0.03 0.69
CA TYR A 105 23.03 -0.21 0.73
C TYR A 105 22.31 0.70 -0.26
N ARG A 106 21.42 0.12 -1.07
CA ARG A 106 20.65 0.85 -2.07
C ARG A 106 19.28 0.22 -2.29
N ASN A 107 18.26 0.97 -1.90
CA ASN A 107 16.88 0.77 -2.32
C ASN A 107 16.29 2.14 -2.68
N TYR A 108 16.20 2.45 -3.98
CA TYR A 108 15.59 3.72 -4.41
C TYR A 108 14.07 3.65 -4.47
N LEU A 109 13.47 2.45 -4.46
CA LEU A 109 12.01 2.30 -4.52
C LEU A 109 11.34 2.50 -3.16
N ASP A 110 12.14 2.53 -2.09
CA ASP A 110 11.69 2.73 -0.73
C ASP A 110 12.74 3.57 0.04
N VAL A 111 12.49 4.88 0.19
CA VAL A 111 13.36 5.81 0.93
C VAL A 111 12.71 6.32 2.22
N GLY A 112 11.81 5.52 2.81
CA GLY A 112 11.22 5.79 4.13
C GLY A 112 10.47 7.11 4.30
N SER A 113 10.63 7.75 5.47
CA SER A 113 9.92 8.99 5.85
C SER A 113 10.48 10.26 5.20
N PHE A 114 11.49 10.16 4.35
CA PHE A 114 11.88 11.28 3.49
C PHE A 114 10.85 11.57 2.38
N ASP A 115 9.94 10.63 2.09
CA ASP A 115 8.80 10.79 1.19
C ASP A 115 7.50 11.24 1.89
N SER A 116 7.52 11.38 3.22
CA SER A 116 6.32 11.73 4.00
C SER A 116 6.57 12.95 4.89
N PRO A 117 5.68 13.96 4.89
CA PRO A 117 5.75 15.06 5.86
C PRO A 117 5.46 14.62 7.32
N SER A 118 5.22 13.32 7.56
CA SER A 118 5.10 12.76 8.91
C SER A 118 6.47 12.79 9.58
N GLY A 119 6.56 13.53 10.70
CA GLY A 119 7.78 13.74 11.48
C GLY A 119 8.35 12.51 12.19
N ASP A 120 8.14 11.31 11.65
CA ASP A 120 8.81 10.11 12.11
C ASP A 120 10.27 10.14 11.63
N PRO A 121 11.24 9.90 12.52
CA PRO A 121 12.64 9.90 12.13
C PRO A 121 12.86 8.81 11.07
N PRO A 122 13.47 9.14 9.91
CA PRO A 122 13.73 8.18 8.86
C PRO A 122 14.61 7.05 9.39
N ASP A 123 14.42 5.84 8.86
CA ASP A 123 15.31 4.73 9.18
C ASP A 123 16.74 5.20 8.85
N PRO A 124 17.70 5.08 9.78
CA PRO A 124 19.09 5.44 9.53
C PRO A 124 19.68 4.81 8.26
N LEU A 125 19.11 3.71 7.77
CA LEU A 125 19.48 3.01 6.54
C LEU A 125 19.01 3.73 5.27
N ASP A 126 17.87 4.41 5.33
CA ASP A 126 17.32 5.20 4.22
C ASP A 126 18.19 6.43 3.94
N ARG A 127 19.05 6.83 4.87
CA ARG A 127 19.95 7.98 4.73
C ARG A 127 20.97 7.81 3.60
N THR A 128 21.39 6.58 3.28
CA THR A 128 22.34 6.33 2.17
C THR A 128 21.64 6.40 0.80
N ALA A 129 20.44 5.83 0.69
CA ALA A 129 19.61 5.96 -0.49
C ALA A 129 19.19 7.43 -0.69
N TYR A 130 18.81 8.11 0.40
CA TYR A 130 18.51 9.53 0.46
C TYR A 130 19.71 10.40 0.09
N ASP A 131 20.94 10.09 0.51
CA ASP A 131 22.12 10.89 0.16
C ASP A 131 22.46 10.79 -1.33
N VAL A 132 22.31 9.60 -1.94
CA VAL A 132 22.50 9.45 -3.40
C VAL A 132 21.35 10.09 -4.17
N LEU A 133 20.12 9.95 -3.66
CA LEU A 133 18.94 10.63 -4.16
C LEU A 133 19.18 12.15 -4.13
N THR A 134 19.43 12.74 -2.96
CA THR A 134 19.72 14.15 -2.70
C THR A 134 20.87 14.66 -3.57
N ARG A 135 22.01 13.97 -3.64
CA ARG A 135 23.15 14.43 -4.47
C ARG A 135 22.85 14.43 -5.97
N ARG A 136 22.11 13.46 -6.50
CA ARG A 136 21.79 13.40 -7.95
C ARG A 136 20.58 14.24 -8.30
N ILE A 137 19.58 14.25 -7.44
CA ILE A 137 18.34 14.97 -7.64
C ILE A 137 18.54 16.46 -7.38
N GLU A 138 19.21 16.89 -6.32
CA GLU A 138 19.42 18.33 -6.09
C GLU A 138 20.41 18.94 -7.08
N ALA A 139 21.39 18.17 -7.58
CA ALA A 139 22.34 18.64 -8.58
C ALA A 139 21.77 18.64 -10.01
N ASP A 140 21.11 17.55 -10.43
CA ASP A 140 20.70 17.37 -11.84
C ASP A 140 19.20 17.60 -12.07
N ASN A 141 18.34 17.41 -11.06
CA ASN A 141 16.87 17.45 -11.18
C ASN A 141 16.17 18.02 -9.93
N ALA A 142 16.54 19.23 -9.51
CA ALA A 142 16.06 19.83 -8.24
C ALA A 142 14.53 19.99 -8.13
N HIS A 143 13.81 19.71 -9.21
CA HIS A 143 12.36 19.79 -9.37
C HIS A 143 11.64 18.44 -9.41
N TRP A 144 12.35 17.32 -9.26
CA TRP A 144 11.80 15.96 -9.33
C TRP A 144 10.52 15.75 -8.50
N TRP A 145 10.44 16.35 -7.31
CA TRP A 145 9.30 16.20 -6.41
C TRP A 145 8.06 16.85 -7.02
N TYR A 146 8.24 18.06 -7.55
CA TYR A 146 7.18 18.79 -8.25
C TYR A 146 6.75 18.06 -9.52
N GLU A 147 7.70 17.54 -10.29
CA GLU A 147 7.42 16.70 -11.46
C GLU A 147 6.65 15.43 -11.09
N THR A 148 7.11 14.71 -10.06
CA THR A 148 6.49 13.46 -9.59
C THR A 148 5.06 13.69 -9.14
N MET A 149 4.83 14.69 -8.30
CA MET A 149 3.50 15.04 -7.79
C MET A 149 2.55 15.49 -8.90
N THR A 150 3.05 16.26 -9.86
CA THR A 150 2.24 16.71 -11.00
C THR A 150 1.91 15.56 -11.95
N ASN A 151 2.88 14.71 -12.29
CA ASN A 151 2.65 13.52 -13.10
C ASN A 151 1.66 12.57 -12.42
N ALA A 152 1.84 12.31 -11.12
CA ALA A 152 0.94 11.44 -10.35
C ALA A 152 -0.50 11.96 -10.38
N ARG A 153 -0.69 13.27 -10.15
CA ARG A 153 -2.00 13.92 -10.20
C ARG A 153 -2.62 13.86 -11.59
N ASP A 154 -1.87 14.22 -12.62
CA ASP A 154 -2.37 14.26 -13.99
C ASP A 154 -2.75 12.86 -14.50
N TRP A 155 -1.90 11.87 -14.24
CA TRP A 155 -2.22 10.48 -14.54
C TRP A 155 -3.41 9.99 -13.71
N PHE A 156 -3.54 10.39 -12.44
CA PHE A 156 -4.69 10.00 -11.63
C PHE A 156 -6.00 10.53 -12.20
N VAL A 157 -6.02 11.78 -12.69
CA VAL A 157 -7.18 12.32 -13.40
C VAL A 157 -7.45 11.54 -14.68
N ASP A 158 -6.41 11.24 -15.47
CA ASP A 158 -6.56 10.45 -16.70
C ASP A 158 -7.14 9.05 -16.41
N GLU A 159 -6.64 8.36 -15.38
CA GLU A 159 -7.14 7.04 -15.00
C GLU A 159 -8.56 7.09 -14.42
N SER A 160 -8.96 8.21 -13.81
CA SER A 160 -10.32 8.39 -13.30
C SER A 160 -11.39 8.45 -14.39
N PHE A 161 -11.02 8.63 -15.66
CA PHE A 161 -11.97 8.51 -16.77
C PHE A 161 -12.47 7.07 -17.00
N ARG A 162 -11.79 6.06 -16.42
CA ARG A 162 -12.28 4.67 -16.41
C ARG A 162 -13.49 4.46 -15.48
N CYS A 163 -13.69 5.38 -14.55
CA CYS A 163 -14.73 5.29 -13.55
C CYS A 163 -16.10 5.61 -14.18
N THR A 164 -17.12 4.79 -13.89
CA THR A 164 -18.47 4.89 -14.48
C THR A 164 -19.58 4.99 -13.45
N LEU A 165 -19.29 4.76 -12.16
CA LEU A 165 -20.27 4.68 -11.08
C LEU A 165 -20.43 6.00 -10.28
N THR A 166 -19.56 6.96 -10.52
CA THR A 166 -19.53 8.25 -9.81
C THR A 166 -19.56 9.43 -10.78
N PRO A 167 -19.87 10.66 -10.32
CA PRO A 167 -19.74 11.86 -11.14
C PRO A 167 -18.29 12.15 -11.52
N LEU A 168 -18.05 12.78 -12.68
CA LEU A 168 -16.72 13.25 -13.06
C LEU A 168 -16.16 14.25 -12.05
N PHE A 169 -14.83 14.33 -11.96
CA PHE A 169 -14.21 15.41 -11.21
C PHE A 169 -14.62 16.77 -11.80
N LEU A 170 -14.94 17.72 -10.91
CA LEU A 170 -15.04 19.12 -11.30
C LEU A 170 -13.62 19.65 -11.51
N GLY A 171 -13.19 19.77 -12.75
CA GLY A 171 -11.89 20.33 -13.12
C GLY A 171 -12.06 21.72 -13.74
N LEU A 172 -11.27 22.68 -13.28
CA LEU A 172 -11.03 23.90 -14.05
C LEU A 172 -9.72 23.72 -14.81
N PRO A 173 -9.69 23.98 -16.13
CA PRO A 173 -8.44 24.01 -16.87
C PRO A 173 -7.54 25.08 -16.25
N VAL A 174 -6.27 24.75 -16.06
CA VAL A 174 -5.28 25.72 -15.62
C VAL A 174 -4.76 26.44 -16.86
N GLU A 175 -4.86 27.77 -16.89
CA GLU A 175 -4.24 28.55 -17.96
C GLU A 175 -2.72 28.38 -17.93
N ASP A 176 -2.16 28.10 -19.10
CA ASP A 176 -0.73 28.06 -19.31
C ASP A 176 -0.17 29.48 -19.19
N ALA A 177 0.58 29.72 -18.11
CA ALA A 177 1.33 30.95 -17.93
C ALA A 177 2.80 30.59 -17.67
N PRO A 178 3.75 31.21 -18.40
CA PRO A 178 5.16 30.93 -18.21
C PRO A 178 5.58 31.28 -16.77
N PRO A 179 6.45 30.47 -16.14
CA PRO A 179 6.94 30.75 -14.81
C PRO A 179 7.86 31.98 -14.82
N ASP A 180 7.73 32.85 -13.81
CA ASP A 180 8.62 34.00 -13.64
C ASP A 180 10.06 33.53 -13.33
N PRO A 181 11.05 33.81 -14.19
CA PRO A 181 12.44 33.39 -13.97
C PRO A 181 13.06 33.94 -12.69
N ALA A 182 12.63 35.11 -12.19
CA ALA A 182 13.15 35.70 -10.96
C ALA A 182 12.90 34.81 -9.74
N LEU A 183 11.77 34.08 -9.74
CA LEU A 183 11.41 33.16 -8.66
C LEU A 183 12.39 31.99 -8.54
N ARG A 184 13.17 31.66 -9.57
CA ARG A 184 14.11 30.53 -9.52
C ARG A 184 15.18 30.73 -8.44
N GLY A 185 15.65 31.95 -8.26
CA GLY A 185 16.64 32.29 -7.22
C GLY A 185 16.01 32.61 -5.87
N GLU A 186 14.92 33.39 -5.86
CA GLU A 186 14.31 33.92 -4.63
C GLU A 186 13.41 32.89 -3.91
N HIS A 187 12.66 32.10 -4.70
CA HIS A 187 11.65 31.17 -4.20
C HIS A 187 11.60 29.90 -5.09
N PRO A 188 12.66 29.07 -5.11
CA PRO A 188 12.80 27.95 -6.04
C PRO A 188 11.61 26.98 -6.02
N GLY A 189 11.01 26.73 -4.86
CA GLY A 189 9.82 25.88 -4.77
C GLY A 189 8.56 26.47 -5.43
N ARG A 190 8.39 27.80 -5.43
CA ARG A 190 7.31 28.47 -6.17
C ARG A 190 7.57 28.40 -7.67
N TYR A 191 8.82 28.60 -8.08
CA TYR A 191 9.24 28.46 -9.47
C TYR A 191 8.96 27.06 -10.00
N TRP A 192 9.45 26.01 -9.35
CA TRP A 192 9.26 24.64 -9.82
C TRP A 192 7.79 24.18 -9.80
N ARG A 193 6.99 24.64 -8.82
CA ARG A 193 5.53 24.44 -8.85
C ARG A 193 4.87 25.13 -10.05
N ALA A 194 5.39 26.28 -10.47
CA ALA A 194 4.90 27.00 -11.63
C ALA A 194 5.37 26.39 -12.96
N VAL A 195 6.53 25.72 -12.98
CA VAL A 195 7.03 24.92 -14.12
C VAL A 195 6.20 23.64 -14.27
N HIS A 196 6.02 22.88 -13.19
CA HIS A 196 5.26 21.63 -13.18
C HIS A 196 3.82 21.86 -12.73
N ARG A 197 3.03 22.61 -13.51
CA ARG A 197 1.61 22.77 -13.23
C ARG A 197 0.82 21.55 -13.70
N SER A 198 -0.07 21.06 -12.84
CA SER A 198 -1.07 20.08 -13.25
C SER A 198 -2.02 20.69 -14.27
N ARG A 199 -2.38 19.91 -15.29
CA ARG A 199 -3.38 20.30 -16.31
C ARG A 199 -4.74 20.61 -15.69
N TYR A 200 -5.03 20.01 -14.54
CA TYR A 200 -6.34 20.08 -13.90
C TYR A 200 -6.26 20.65 -12.49
N ARG A 201 -6.92 21.79 -12.28
CA ARG A 201 -7.28 22.23 -10.93
C ARG A 201 -8.59 21.55 -10.53
N LEU A 202 -8.46 20.44 -9.82
CA LEU A 202 -9.59 19.76 -9.18
C LEU A 202 -10.24 20.71 -8.17
N VAL A 203 -11.52 21.01 -8.38
CA VAL A 203 -12.36 21.78 -7.50
C VAL A 203 -13.03 20.83 -6.53
N PHE A 204 -12.92 21.17 -5.25
CA PHE A 204 -13.62 20.47 -4.20
C PHE A 204 -15.06 21.00 -4.13
N ASP A 205 -16.04 20.13 -4.36
CA ASP A 205 -17.43 20.48 -4.12
C ASP A 205 -17.75 20.30 -2.63
N ALA A 206 -17.93 21.43 -1.95
CA ALA A 206 -18.29 21.44 -0.53
C ALA A 206 -19.68 20.85 -0.25
N ALA A 207 -20.58 20.83 -1.24
CA ALA A 207 -21.91 20.23 -1.10
C ALA A 207 -21.86 18.70 -1.17
N ASP A 208 -20.93 18.13 -1.92
CA ASP A 208 -20.73 16.67 -2.03
C ASP A 208 -19.88 16.09 -0.90
N TYR A 209 -19.11 16.93 -0.20
CA TYR A 209 -18.23 16.48 0.87
C TYR A 209 -18.93 15.66 1.97
N PRO A 210 -20.11 16.06 2.50
CA PRO A 210 -20.82 15.28 3.51
C PRO A 210 -21.31 13.91 3.00
N ALA A 211 -21.45 13.72 1.69
CA ALA A 211 -21.78 12.41 1.13
C ALA A 211 -20.56 11.47 1.20
N PHE A 212 -19.34 12.00 1.05
CA PHE A 212 -18.08 11.26 1.11
C PHE A 212 -17.62 10.91 2.54
N THR A 213 -18.19 11.56 3.56
CA THR A 213 -17.94 11.23 4.97
C THR A 213 -18.74 10.02 5.46
N LYS A 214 -19.76 9.60 4.70
CA LYS A 214 -20.62 8.46 5.03
C LYS A 214 -20.11 7.16 4.38
N PRO A 215 -20.37 6.00 5.00
CA PRO A 215 -20.00 4.71 4.41
C PRO A 215 -20.75 4.40 3.11
N ASP A 216 -21.86 5.09 2.83
CA ASP A 216 -22.77 4.82 1.70
C ASP A 216 -22.05 4.69 0.34
N TRP A 217 -21.09 5.56 0.03
CA TRP A 217 -20.33 5.44 -1.23
C TRP A 217 -19.44 4.20 -1.24
N ASN A 218 -18.80 3.86 -0.13
CA ASN A 218 -18.01 2.63 -0.02
C ASN A 218 -18.91 1.41 -0.19
N LEU A 219 -20.06 1.37 0.48
CA LEU A 219 -21.02 0.27 0.38
C LEU A 219 -21.55 0.08 -1.04
N ARG A 220 -21.95 1.18 -1.72
CA ARG A 220 -22.47 1.14 -3.09
C ARG A 220 -21.42 0.71 -4.09
N LEU A 221 -20.21 1.30 -4.01
CA LEU A 221 -19.13 0.98 -4.93
C LEU A 221 -18.62 -0.45 -4.73
N MET A 222 -18.44 -0.89 -3.48
CA MET A 222 -18.07 -2.28 -3.20
C MET A 222 -19.11 -3.27 -3.70
N ALA A 223 -20.40 -3.01 -3.47
CA ALA A 223 -21.47 -3.87 -3.98
C ALA A 223 -21.49 -3.96 -5.51
N ALA A 224 -21.13 -2.88 -6.22
CA ALA A 224 -21.09 -2.85 -7.68
C ALA A 224 -19.79 -3.45 -8.28
N MET A 225 -18.64 -3.21 -7.66
CA MET A 225 -17.31 -3.52 -8.22
C MET A 225 -16.69 -4.82 -7.66
N ALA A 226 -17.13 -5.23 -6.48
CA ALA A 226 -16.68 -6.43 -5.79
C ALA A 226 -17.88 -7.20 -5.20
N PRO A 227 -18.81 -7.68 -6.05
CA PRO A 227 -19.93 -8.51 -5.58
C PRO A 227 -19.46 -9.82 -4.93
N ASP A 228 -18.23 -10.25 -5.23
CA ASP A 228 -17.54 -11.37 -4.59
C ASP A 228 -17.16 -11.10 -3.12
N PHE A 229 -17.20 -9.84 -2.68
CA PHE A 229 -16.99 -9.40 -1.29
C PHE A 229 -18.22 -8.64 -0.77
N PRO A 230 -19.34 -9.32 -0.47
CA PRO A 230 -20.50 -8.68 0.14
C PRO A 230 -20.16 -8.03 1.49
N TYR A 231 -20.87 -6.94 1.80
CA TYR A 231 -20.78 -6.26 3.08
C TYR A 231 -21.27 -7.16 4.22
N ASP A 232 -20.44 -7.32 5.25
CA ASP A 232 -20.80 -8.07 6.46
C ASP A 232 -21.14 -7.11 7.62
N PRO A 233 -22.44 -6.90 7.92
CA PRO A 233 -22.85 -6.03 9.03
C PRO A 233 -22.51 -6.62 10.41
N ALA A 234 -22.36 -7.94 10.54
CA ALA A 234 -22.02 -8.57 11.81
C ALA A 234 -20.57 -8.28 12.19
N LEU A 235 -19.66 -8.29 11.21
CA LEU A 235 -18.25 -7.97 11.41
C LEU A 235 -17.94 -6.46 11.40
N SER A 236 -18.76 -5.64 10.74
CA SER A 236 -18.52 -4.20 10.57
C SER A 236 -18.92 -3.33 11.77
N LYS A 237 -18.20 -2.24 12.03
CA LYS A 237 -18.49 -1.23 13.07
C LYS A 237 -18.43 0.20 12.48
N PRO A 238 -18.91 1.25 13.17
CA PRO A 238 -18.95 2.61 12.62
C PRO A 238 -17.61 3.22 12.19
N SER A 239 -16.48 2.64 12.60
CA SER A 239 -15.14 3.06 12.19
C SER A 239 -14.47 2.10 11.21
N ARG A 240 -15.09 0.96 10.89
CA ARG A 240 -14.46 -0.12 10.12
C ARG A 240 -15.52 -0.93 9.37
N LEU A 241 -15.42 -0.93 8.04
CA LEU A 241 -16.29 -1.72 7.16
C LEU A 241 -15.55 -2.99 6.75
N ALA A 242 -16.22 -4.13 6.87
CA ALA A 242 -15.72 -5.43 6.46
C ALA A 242 -16.57 -5.97 5.31
N PHE A 243 -15.91 -6.37 4.24
CA PHE A 243 -16.48 -7.00 3.06
C PHE A 243 -15.86 -8.39 2.93
N VAL A 244 -16.66 -9.45 3.03
CA VAL A 244 -16.16 -10.81 3.23
C VAL A 244 -16.39 -11.63 1.99
N GLN A 245 -15.36 -12.31 1.50
CA GLN A 245 -15.47 -13.13 0.30
C GLN A 245 -16.50 -14.25 0.47
N GLU A 246 -17.37 -14.46 -0.51
CA GLU A 246 -18.30 -15.59 -0.50
C GLU A 246 -17.57 -16.95 -0.51
N GLY A 247 -18.23 -17.99 0.00
CA GLY A 247 -17.70 -19.36 0.04
C GLY A 247 -18.02 -20.12 1.32
N ASP A 248 -17.69 -21.42 1.31
CA ASP A 248 -18.06 -22.37 2.37
C ASP A 248 -16.89 -22.83 3.25
N GLY A 249 -15.67 -22.36 2.93
CA GLY A 249 -14.45 -22.68 3.68
C GLY A 249 -14.47 -22.12 5.10
N PRO A 250 -13.69 -22.70 6.04
CA PRO A 250 -13.62 -22.23 7.42
C PRO A 250 -13.03 -20.81 7.54
N LEU A 251 -12.22 -20.41 6.56
CA LEU A 251 -11.61 -19.09 6.48
C LEU A 251 -12.23 -18.28 5.34
N ALA A 252 -12.10 -16.97 5.42
CA ALA A 252 -12.53 -16.05 4.38
C ALA A 252 -11.52 -14.94 4.20
N TRP A 253 -11.16 -14.64 2.95
CA TRP A 253 -10.55 -13.35 2.64
C TRP A 253 -11.58 -12.25 2.86
N ALA A 254 -11.12 -11.11 3.36
CA ALA A 254 -11.96 -9.94 3.53
C ALA A 254 -11.20 -8.66 3.15
N LEU A 255 -11.95 -7.69 2.66
CA LEU A 255 -11.49 -6.34 2.40
C LEU A 255 -11.96 -5.44 3.54
N LEU A 256 -11.01 -4.81 4.20
CA LEU A 256 -11.23 -3.98 5.38
C LEU A 256 -10.98 -2.51 5.05
N ILE A 257 -11.98 -1.66 5.27
CA ILE A 257 -11.82 -0.20 5.16
C ILE A 257 -11.89 0.37 6.59
N ASP A 258 -10.75 0.85 7.10
CA ASP A 258 -10.61 1.28 8.49
C ASP A 258 -10.30 2.77 8.63
N LYS A 259 -11.05 3.46 9.50
CA LYS A 259 -10.85 4.87 9.87
C LYS A 259 -9.89 4.97 11.04
N THR A 260 -8.60 4.80 10.77
CA THR A 260 -7.56 4.75 11.81
C THR A 260 -7.34 6.10 12.50
N ASP A 261 -7.59 7.22 11.82
CA ASP A 261 -7.41 8.59 12.32
C ASP A 261 -8.70 9.23 12.88
N ARG A 262 -9.80 8.47 12.99
CA ARG A 262 -11.15 8.97 13.33
C ARG A 262 -11.65 10.06 12.39
N SER A 263 -11.08 10.18 11.20
CA SER A 263 -11.54 11.11 10.17
C SER A 263 -13.01 10.86 9.87
N PRO A 264 -13.79 11.93 9.60
CA PRO A 264 -15.12 11.76 9.05
C PRO A 264 -15.07 11.06 7.68
N ASP A 265 -13.96 11.09 6.95
CA ASP A 265 -13.84 10.57 5.58
C ASP A 265 -13.61 9.05 5.55
N TYR A 266 -14.35 8.30 4.72
CA TYR A 266 -14.02 6.90 4.40
C TYR A 266 -13.16 6.84 3.13
N ARG A 267 -11.96 7.42 3.20
CA ARG A 267 -11.01 7.58 2.08
C ARG A 267 -9.87 6.56 2.06
N TYR A 268 -9.96 5.53 2.90
CA TYR A 268 -8.85 4.60 3.11
C TYR A 268 -8.92 3.47 2.08
N PRO A 269 -7.76 3.00 1.57
CA PRO A 269 -7.73 1.80 0.75
C PRO A 269 -8.37 0.63 1.49
N PRO A 270 -9.03 -0.28 0.75
CA PRO A 270 -9.33 -1.59 1.31
C PRO A 270 -8.02 -2.34 1.60
N GLN A 271 -7.90 -2.86 2.81
CA GLN A 271 -6.83 -3.75 3.23
C GLN A 271 -7.29 -5.20 3.10
N LEU A 272 -6.48 -6.02 2.42
CA LEU A 272 -6.74 -7.45 2.34
C LEU A 272 -6.32 -8.16 3.64
N ILE A 273 -7.27 -8.85 4.25
CA ILE A 273 -7.09 -9.62 5.49
C ILE A 273 -7.70 -11.02 5.36
N LEU A 274 -7.29 -11.92 6.23
CA LEU A 274 -7.87 -13.26 6.38
C LEU A 274 -8.52 -13.40 7.75
N VAL A 275 -9.75 -13.89 7.79
CA VAL A 275 -10.56 -14.03 9.00
C VAL A 275 -11.21 -15.42 9.10
N ASP A 276 -11.61 -15.80 10.31
CA ASP A 276 -12.48 -16.96 10.54
C ASP A 276 -13.92 -16.65 10.11
N ARG A 277 -14.47 -17.45 9.18
CA ARG A 277 -15.82 -17.29 8.63
C ARG A 277 -16.91 -17.58 9.67
N ALA A 278 -16.63 -18.39 10.69
CA ALA A 278 -17.59 -18.72 11.73
C ALA A 278 -17.90 -17.54 12.66
N ARG A 279 -17.09 -16.49 12.62
CA ARG A 279 -17.23 -15.31 13.48
C ARG A 279 -18.50 -14.52 13.16
N LYS A 280 -19.28 -14.22 14.21
CA LYS A 280 -20.55 -13.46 14.12
C LYS A 280 -20.55 -12.13 14.89
N ASN A 281 -19.42 -11.77 15.48
CA ASN A 281 -19.26 -10.56 16.28
C ASN A 281 -18.34 -9.55 15.57
N LYS A 282 -18.46 -8.28 15.96
CA LYS A 282 -17.66 -7.17 15.43
C LYS A 282 -16.17 -7.53 15.36
N LEU A 283 -15.55 -7.22 14.24
CA LEU A 283 -14.15 -7.53 14.00
C LEU A 283 -13.25 -6.64 14.89
N LYS A 284 -12.31 -7.28 15.58
CA LYS A 284 -11.25 -6.67 16.37
C LYS A 284 -9.91 -7.11 15.78
N ASP A 285 -8.83 -6.46 16.17
CA ASP A 285 -7.51 -6.72 15.63
C ASP A 285 -7.03 -8.14 15.98
N GLU A 286 -7.33 -8.62 17.18
CA GLU A 286 -7.08 -10.01 17.63
C GLU A 286 -7.80 -11.08 16.81
N HIS A 287 -8.76 -10.69 15.96
CA HIS A 287 -9.53 -11.62 15.12
C HIS A 287 -8.98 -11.76 13.71
N ILE A 288 -7.99 -10.94 13.34
CA ILE A 288 -7.37 -10.95 12.02
C ILE A 288 -6.23 -11.98 12.04
N LEU A 289 -6.42 -13.06 11.30
CA LEU A 289 -5.49 -14.19 11.28
C LEU A 289 -4.23 -13.87 10.47
N PHE A 290 -4.42 -13.08 9.40
CA PHE A 290 -3.37 -12.61 8.52
C PHE A 290 -3.81 -11.29 7.90
N ALA A 291 -2.86 -10.38 7.72
CA ALA A 291 -3.03 -9.16 6.95
C ALA A 291 -1.95 -9.11 5.90
N ASN A 292 -2.32 -8.71 4.68
CA ASN A 292 -1.37 -8.65 3.57
C ASN A 292 -0.17 -7.75 3.92
N PRO A 293 1.07 -8.27 3.93
CA PRO A 293 2.28 -7.48 4.20
C PRO A 293 2.74 -6.69 2.96
N VAL A 294 2.26 -7.03 1.76
CA VAL A 294 2.60 -6.35 0.50
C VAL A 294 1.70 -5.13 0.30
N LYS A 295 1.89 -4.13 1.17
CA LYS A 295 1.13 -2.88 1.15
C LYS A 295 1.72 -1.91 0.13
N PRO A 296 0.91 -1.35 -0.78
CA PRO A 296 1.38 -0.22 -1.58
C PRO A 296 1.58 1.00 -0.68
N ARG A 297 2.67 1.74 -0.89
CA ARG A 297 2.78 3.12 -0.42
C ARG A 297 2.11 3.99 -1.46
N PHE A 298 0.90 4.45 -1.21
CA PHE A 298 0.22 5.35 -2.12
C PHE A 298 -0.46 6.47 -1.33
N PHE A 299 -0.59 7.62 -1.98
CA PHE A 299 -1.33 8.75 -1.48
C PHE A 299 -2.59 8.91 -2.32
N THR A 300 -3.73 9.04 -1.66
CA THR A 300 -4.97 9.45 -2.32
C THR A 300 -4.77 10.84 -2.96
N HIS A 301 -4.80 10.90 -4.30
CA HIS A 301 -4.50 12.13 -5.07
C HIS A 301 -5.70 13.08 -5.22
N GLY A 302 -6.87 12.69 -4.74
CA GLY A 302 -8.11 13.47 -4.81
C GLY A 302 -8.98 13.33 -3.57
N LYS A 303 -10.15 13.96 -3.59
CA LYS A 303 -11.21 13.72 -2.60
C LYS A 303 -12.53 13.51 -3.34
N GLY A 304 -13.45 12.79 -2.70
CA GLY A 304 -14.80 12.57 -3.22
C GLY A 304 -14.99 11.22 -3.91
N PRO A 305 -16.23 10.91 -4.32
CA PRO A 305 -16.63 9.58 -4.77
C PRO A 305 -15.78 9.05 -5.95
N ARG A 306 -15.42 9.94 -6.90
CA ARG A 306 -14.58 9.57 -8.05
C ARG A 306 -13.19 9.11 -7.65
N SER A 307 -12.57 9.73 -6.63
CA SER A 307 -11.27 9.29 -6.11
C SER A 307 -11.40 7.87 -5.54
N LEU A 308 -12.45 7.62 -4.75
CA LEU A 308 -12.70 6.31 -4.16
C LEU A 308 -12.95 5.24 -5.23
N GLU A 309 -13.75 5.52 -6.26
CA GLU A 309 -13.95 4.57 -7.36
C GLU A 309 -12.62 4.28 -8.10
N THR A 310 -11.80 5.30 -8.34
CA THR A 310 -10.48 5.15 -8.99
C THR A 310 -9.57 4.25 -8.16
N GLU A 311 -9.51 4.49 -6.84
CA GLU A 311 -8.73 3.68 -5.90
C GLU A 311 -9.25 2.24 -5.83
N LEU A 312 -10.57 2.02 -5.83
CA LEU A 312 -11.14 0.67 -5.87
C LEU A 312 -10.84 -0.06 -7.19
N LEU A 313 -10.85 0.63 -8.34
CA LEU A 313 -10.45 0.05 -9.62
C LEU A 313 -9.00 -0.43 -9.63
N PHE A 314 -8.14 0.20 -8.83
CA PHE A 314 -6.77 -0.23 -8.61
C PHE A 314 -6.66 -1.37 -7.58
N HIS A 315 -7.26 -1.20 -6.40
CA HIS A 315 -7.08 -2.13 -5.28
C HIS A 315 -7.80 -3.46 -5.44
N LEU A 316 -8.98 -3.51 -6.09
CA LEU A 316 -9.75 -4.74 -6.19
C LEU A 316 -9.06 -5.80 -7.08
N PRO A 317 -8.59 -5.49 -8.30
CA PRO A 317 -7.81 -6.45 -9.09
C PRO A 317 -6.52 -6.87 -8.38
N ARG A 318 -5.84 -5.93 -7.71
CA ARG A 318 -4.65 -6.20 -6.91
C ARG A 318 -4.93 -7.23 -5.80
N SER A 319 -6.00 -7.03 -5.03
CA SER A 319 -6.40 -7.94 -3.95
C SER A 319 -6.71 -9.34 -4.47
N ARG A 320 -7.38 -9.48 -5.62
CA ARG A 320 -7.65 -10.79 -6.23
C ARG A 320 -6.36 -11.53 -6.61
N ARG A 321 -5.36 -10.83 -7.17
CA ARG A 321 -4.02 -11.41 -7.46
C ARG A 321 -3.26 -11.81 -6.20
N LEU A 322 -3.37 -11.01 -5.14
CA LEU A 322 -2.78 -11.35 -3.84
C LEU A 322 -3.42 -12.60 -3.24
N ILE A 323 -4.75 -12.74 -3.35
CA ILE A 323 -5.46 -13.96 -2.94
C ILE A 323 -4.93 -15.17 -3.72
N GLU A 324 -4.86 -15.09 -5.05
CA GLU A 324 -4.29 -16.16 -5.88
C GLU A 324 -2.86 -16.54 -5.47
N PHE A 325 -2.03 -15.54 -5.15
CA PHE A 325 -0.66 -15.76 -4.69
C PHE A 325 -0.60 -16.43 -3.31
N PHE A 326 -1.44 -16.01 -2.36
CA PHE A 326 -1.45 -16.50 -0.99
C PHE A 326 -2.16 -17.85 -0.82
N GLU A 327 -3.07 -18.22 -1.74
CA GLU A 327 -3.91 -19.42 -1.63
C GLU A 327 -3.13 -20.71 -1.37
N PRO A 328 -1.99 -21.00 -2.02
CA PRO A 328 -1.20 -22.19 -1.72
C PRO A 328 -0.67 -22.20 -0.28
N PHE A 329 -0.23 -21.05 0.23
CA PHE A 329 0.29 -20.92 1.59
C PHE A 329 -0.82 -21.11 2.64
N VAL A 330 -2.01 -20.55 2.37
CA VAL A 330 -3.19 -20.71 3.23
C VAL A 330 -3.65 -22.16 3.26
N THR A 331 -3.73 -22.82 2.11
CA THR A 331 -4.12 -24.23 1.99
C THR A 331 -3.18 -25.14 2.77
N GLU A 332 -1.86 -24.98 2.58
CA GLU A 332 -0.86 -25.76 3.29
C GLU A 332 -0.88 -25.51 4.81
N ALA A 333 -1.02 -24.26 5.23
CA ALA A 333 -1.10 -23.91 6.65
C ALA A 333 -2.38 -24.47 7.30
N LEU A 334 -3.49 -24.48 6.58
CA LEU A 334 -4.76 -25.02 7.07
C LEU A 334 -4.68 -26.54 7.23
N ALA A 335 -4.11 -27.25 6.25
CA ALA A 335 -3.90 -28.69 6.34
C ALA A 335 -3.00 -29.05 7.54
N ALA A 336 -1.91 -28.31 7.75
CA ALA A 336 -0.99 -28.53 8.86
C ALA A 336 -1.63 -28.25 10.24
N ALA A 337 -2.55 -27.27 10.31
CA ALA A 337 -3.24 -26.94 11.57
C ALA A 337 -4.27 -28.00 11.99
N GLN A 338 -4.85 -28.70 11.01
CA GLN A 338 -5.85 -29.76 11.18
C GLN A 338 -5.22 -31.12 11.49
N ASN A 339 -4.03 -31.40 10.94
CA ASN A 339 -3.30 -32.67 11.12
C ASN A 339 -1.92 -32.43 11.75
N PRO A 340 -1.84 -32.21 13.08
CA PRO A 340 -0.57 -31.89 13.75
C PRO A 340 0.44 -33.05 13.77
N GLU A 341 0.00 -34.29 13.58
CA GLU A 341 0.87 -35.48 13.58
C GLU A 341 1.82 -35.54 12.37
N ASP A 342 1.50 -34.86 11.26
CA ASP A 342 2.34 -34.82 10.05
C ASP A 342 3.50 -33.79 10.12
N GLN A 343 3.58 -32.96 11.18
CA GLN A 343 4.65 -31.96 11.31
C GLN A 343 6.01 -32.55 11.74
N PHE A 344 6.05 -33.76 12.30
CA PHE A 344 7.28 -34.40 12.76
C PHE A 344 7.86 -35.44 11.77
N ALA A 345 7.27 -35.58 10.59
CA ALA A 345 7.65 -36.59 9.60
C ALA A 345 8.48 -36.06 8.42
N ARG A 346 8.97 -34.81 8.47
CA ARG A 346 9.83 -34.22 7.42
C ARG A 346 11.11 -33.62 7.99
#